data_AF-A0A378A2H1-F1
#
_entry.id   AF-A0A378A2H1-F1
#
_cell.length_a   1.000
_cell.length_b   1.000
_cell.length_c   1.000
_cell.angle_alpha   90.00
_cell.angle_beta   90.00
_cell.angle_gamma   90.00
#
_symmetry.space_group_name_H-M   'P 1'
#
loop_
_entity.id
_entity.type
_entity.pdbx_description
1 polymer ?
#
loop_
_entity_poly.entity_id
_entity_poly.type
_entity_poly.pdbx_seq_one_letter_code
_entity_poly.pdbx_strand_id
1 'polypeptide(L)'
;MAYVLLRPLLDDVPEDELCGVAPGRVLPISEQWHPLLIKALSSIPALNAGDSVWWHCDIIHSVAPVENQQGWGNVMYIPAAPMCEKNLAYAQKSENRPGKRRLAGGFPARGL
;
A
#
# COMPACT_ATOMS: atom_id res chain seq x y z
N MET A 1 12.50 5.55 -0.78
CA MET A 1 12.82 4.13 -1.05
C MET A 1 14.29 3.79 -0.82
N ALA A 2 15.26 4.53 -1.37
CA ALA A 2 16.69 4.23 -1.18
C ALA A 2 17.11 4.00 0.29
N TYR A 3 16.68 4.88 1.21
CA TYR A 3 16.93 4.71 2.66
C TYR A 3 16.44 3.35 3.18
N VAL A 4 15.24 2.93 2.77
CA VAL A 4 14.63 1.65 3.20
C VAL A 4 15.42 0.46 2.67
N LEU A 5 15.92 0.53 1.43
CA LEU A 5 16.71 -0.55 0.82
C LEU A 5 18.11 -0.68 1.42
N LEU A 6 18.72 0.43 1.83
CA LEU A 6 20.05 0.43 2.44
C LEU A 6 20.01 0.15 3.95
N ARG A 7 18.87 0.38 4.61
CA ARG A 7 18.74 0.25 6.06
C ARG A 7 19.11 -1.14 6.61
N PRO A 8 18.73 -2.27 5.97
CA PRO A 8 19.13 -3.60 6.42
C PRO A 8 20.61 -3.94 6.22
N LEU A 9 21.37 -3.13 5.48
CA LEU A 9 22.79 -3.38 5.19
C LEU A 9 23.73 -2.79 6.24
N LEU A 10 23.19 -2.14 7.28
CA LEU A 10 23.98 -1.59 8.38
C LEU A 10 24.32 -2.69 9.39
N ASP A 11 25.39 -2.46 10.16
CA ASP A 11 25.95 -3.40 11.12
C ASP A 11 25.10 -3.63 12.38
N ASP A 12 24.06 -2.80 12.57
CA ASP A 12 23.11 -2.89 13.68
C ASP A 12 21.85 -3.72 13.37
N VAL A 13 21.83 -4.42 12.23
CA VAL A 13 20.75 -5.33 11.81
C VAL A 13 21.28 -6.77 11.81
N PRO A 14 20.54 -7.75 12.38
CA PRO A 14 20.93 -9.16 12.28
C PRO A 14 21.11 -9.61 10.82
N GLU A 15 22.11 -10.45 10.56
CA GLU A 15 22.50 -10.86 9.18
C GLU A 15 21.37 -11.54 8.40
N ASP A 16 20.40 -12.15 9.10
CA ASP A 16 19.25 -12.86 8.55
C ASP A 16 17.95 -12.03 8.57
N GLU A 17 18.02 -10.76 8.97
CA GLU A 17 16.86 -9.87 9.06
C GLU A 17 16.86 -8.76 8.00
N LEU A 18 15.65 -8.39 7.57
CA LEU A 18 15.41 -7.24 6.70
C LEU A 18 14.48 -6.24 7.40
N CYS A 19 14.87 -5.78 8.59
CA CYS A 19 14.16 -4.76 9.37
C CYS A 19 12.64 -5.02 9.53
N GLY A 20 12.27 -6.28 9.80
CA GLY A 20 10.88 -6.71 10.01
C GLY A 20 10.12 -7.16 8.74
N VAL A 21 10.75 -7.14 7.55
CA VAL A 21 10.15 -7.72 6.35
C VAL A 21 9.88 -9.22 6.55
N ALA A 22 8.71 -9.68 6.11
CA ALA A 22 8.34 -11.09 6.12
C ALA A 22 7.61 -11.49 4.82
N PRO A 23 7.80 -12.71 4.30
CA PRO A 23 7.06 -13.21 3.15
C PRO A 23 5.54 -13.15 3.35
N GLY A 24 4.80 -12.76 2.31
CA GLY A 24 3.33 -12.66 2.38
C GLY A 24 2.81 -11.56 3.31
N ARG A 25 3.64 -10.55 3.61
CA ARG A 25 3.28 -9.32 4.33
C ARG A 25 3.74 -8.10 3.52
N VAL A 26 3.15 -6.95 3.82
CA VAL A 26 3.63 -5.66 3.29
C VAL A 26 4.99 -5.33 3.91
N LEU A 27 5.80 -4.53 3.21
CA LEU A 27 7.06 -4.02 3.75
C LEU A 27 6.74 -3.05 4.91
N PRO A 28 7.17 -3.32 6.15
CA PRO A 28 6.85 -2.47 7.29
C PRO A 28 7.83 -1.29 7.39
N ILE A 29 7.30 -0.14 7.80
CA ILE A 29 8.09 1.03 8.21
C ILE A 29 7.78 1.29 9.67
N SER A 30 8.83 1.40 10.49
CA SER A 30 8.72 1.49 11.95
C SER A 30 9.65 2.56 12.50
N GLU A 31 9.35 3.07 13.70
CA GLU A 31 10.21 4.02 14.39
C GLU A 31 11.55 3.39 14.79
N GLN A 32 11.56 2.10 15.14
CA GLN A 32 12.77 1.35 15.46
C GLN A 32 13.79 1.37 14.32
N TRP A 33 13.35 1.06 13.08
CA TRP A 33 14.25 0.91 11.95
C TRP A 33 14.35 2.18 11.09
N HIS A 34 13.32 3.02 11.07
CA HIS A 34 13.19 4.14 10.13
C HIS A 34 12.73 5.45 10.82
N PRO A 35 13.35 5.88 11.94
CA PRO A 35 12.86 7.00 12.74
C PRO A 35 12.81 8.32 11.95
N LEU A 36 13.75 8.54 11.03
CA LEU A 36 13.75 9.73 10.18
C LEU A 36 12.55 9.78 9.24
N LEU A 37 12.11 8.62 8.72
CA LEU A 37 10.98 8.54 7.81
C LEU A 37 9.65 8.69 8.57
N ILE A 38 9.56 8.13 9.79
CA ILE A 38 8.39 8.30 10.67
C ILE A 38 8.17 9.77 11.01
N LYS A 39 9.24 10.52 11.33
CA LYS A 39 9.17 11.97 11.59
C LYS A 39 8.66 12.79 10.39
N ALA A 40 8.80 12.26 9.17
CA ALA A 40 8.36 12.93 7.95
C ALA A 40 6.92 12.60 7.54
N LEU A 41 6.19 11.78 8.31
CA LEU A 41 4.78 11.52 8.05
C LEU A 41 3.99 12.83 8.11
N SER A 42 3.14 13.04 7.11
CA SER A 42 2.30 14.21 6.98
C SER A 42 0.89 13.79 6.57
N SER A 43 -0.12 14.46 7.13
CA SER A 43 -1.51 14.20 6.77
C SER A 43 -1.81 14.75 5.39
N ILE A 44 -2.70 14.07 4.66
CA ILE A 44 -3.40 14.68 3.55
C ILE A 44 -4.20 15.90 4.05
N PRO A 45 -4.44 16.92 3.20
CA PRO A 45 -5.31 18.03 3.57
C PRO A 45 -6.77 17.57 3.76
N ALA A 46 -7.60 18.46 4.29
CA ALA A 46 -9.04 18.24 4.27
C ALA A 46 -9.56 18.14 2.83
N LEU A 47 -10.46 17.19 2.58
CA LEU A 47 -11.00 16.88 1.26
C LEU A 47 -12.51 16.99 1.25
N ASN A 48 -13.07 17.26 0.08
CA ASN A 48 -14.49 17.16 -0.24
C ASN A 48 -14.78 15.87 -1.03
N ALA A 49 -16.05 15.48 -1.06
CA ALA A 49 -16.48 14.37 -1.90
C ALA A 49 -16.21 14.69 -3.38
N GLY A 50 -15.49 13.79 -4.07
CA GLY A 50 -15.06 13.96 -5.46
C GLY A 50 -13.59 14.35 -5.61
N ASP A 51 -12.94 14.84 -4.55
CA ASP A 51 -11.49 15.05 -4.56
C ASP A 51 -10.76 13.70 -4.65
N SER A 52 -9.56 13.72 -5.23
CA SER A 52 -8.69 12.55 -5.33
C SER A 52 -7.30 12.88 -4.82
N VAL A 53 -6.69 11.91 -4.14
CA VAL A 53 -5.29 11.97 -3.67
C VAL A 53 -4.51 10.86 -4.34
N TRP A 54 -3.26 11.15 -4.68
CA TRP A 54 -2.39 10.26 -5.44
C TRP A 54 -1.04 10.22 -4.76
N TRP A 55 -0.42 9.04 -4.73
CA TRP A 55 0.96 8.87 -4.28
C TRP A 55 1.68 7.90 -5.21
N HIS A 56 2.99 8.13 -5.36
CA HIS A 56 3.87 7.23 -6.11
C HIS A 56 3.89 5.83 -5.46
N CYS A 57 4.08 4.76 -6.24
CA CYS A 57 4.04 3.37 -5.74
C CYS A 57 5.06 3.06 -4.62
N ASP A 58 6.11 3.87 -4.51
CA ASP A 58 7.16 3.76 -3.50
C ASP A 58 6.98 4.70 -2.29
N ILE A 59 5.90 5.49 -2.24
CA ILE A 59 5.61 6.38 -1.11
C ILE A 59 5.08 5.55 0.08
N ILE A 60 5.74 5.74 1.21
CA ILE A 60 5.31 5.22 2.51
C ILE A 60 4.02 5.95 2.90
N HIS A 61 2.98 5.18 3.23
CA HIS A 61 1.69 5.72 3.64
C HIS A 61 1.13 4.93 4.81
N SER A 62 0.32 5.60 5.63
CA SER A 62 -0.40 5.01 6.76
C SER A 62 -1.77 5.67 6.89
N VAL A 63 -2.64 5.05 7.69
CA VAL A 63 -3.91 5.63 8.10
C VAL A 63 -3.82 5.84 9.60
N ALA A 64 -3.97 7.08 10.06
CA ALA A 64 -3.94 7.39 11.49
C ALA A 64 -5.13 6.72 12.21
N PRO A 65 -4.95 6.28 13.47
CA PRO A 65 -6.08 5.82 14.28
C PRO A 65 -7.05 6.99 14.56
N VAL A 66 -8.32 6.66 14.78
CA VAL A 66 -9.36 7.65 15.13
C VAL A 66 -10.26 7.11 16.22
N GLU A 67 -10.58 7.97 17.18
CA GLU A 67 -11.61 7.75 18.18
C GLU A 67 -12.77 8.73 17.90
N ASN A 68 -14.02 8.25 18.02
CA ASN A 68 -15.21 9.06 17.79
C ASN A 68 -15.19 9.86 16.46
N GLN A 69 -14.92 9.16 15.34
CA GLN A 69 -14.81 9.77 14.02
C GLN A 69 -16.00 10.67 13.70
N GLN A 70 -15.71 11.89 13.24
CA GLN A 70 -16.71 12.83 12.77
C GLN A 70 -16.88 12.69 11.26
N GLY A 71 -18.12 12.52 10.80
CA GLY A 71 -18.43 12.30 9.39
C GLY A 71 -17.96 10.94 8.85
N TRP A 72 -17.87 10.84 7.52
CA TRP A 72 -17.60 9.58 6.82
C TRP A 72 -16.15 9.50 6.32
N GLY A 73 -15.58 8.29 6.37
CA GLY A 73 -14.24 7.97 5.85
C GLY A 73 -14.31 7.06 4.62
N ASN A 74 -15.23 7.34 3.70
CA ASN A 74 -15.52 6.48 2.55
C ASN A 74 -14.61 6.85 1.37
N VAL A 75 -13.94 5.87 0.78
CA VAL A 75 -13.05 6.07 -0.38
C VAL A 75 -13.23 4.94 -1.41
N MET A 76 -12.89 5.23 -2.67
CA MET A 76 -12.73 4.22 -3.71
C MET A 76 -11.27 4.15 -4.14
N TYR A 77 -10.71 2.94 -4.18
CA TYR A 77 -9.34 2.72 -4.64
C TYR A 77 -9.32 2.57 -6.17
N ILE A 78 -8.73 3.56 -6.85
CA ILE A 78 -8.60 3.59 -8.31
C ILE A 78 -7.14 3.94 -8.64
N PRO A 79 -6.26 2.95 -8.91
CA PRO A 79 -4.86 3.21 -9.21
C PRO A 79 -4.65 3.69 -10.65
N ALA A 80 -3.54 4.40 -10.88
CA ALA A 80 -3.02 4.61 -12.22
C ALA A 80 -2.10 3.43 -12.61
N ALA A 81 -2.56 2.55 -13.50
CA ALA A 81 -1.80 1.40 -14.00
C ALA A 81 -1.61 1.54 -15.53
N PRO A 82 -0.45 2.01 -16.02
CA PRO A 82 -0.23 2.25 -17.44
C PRO A 82 -0.28 0.94 -18.25
N MET A 83 -0.67 1.04 -19.51
CA MET A 83 -0.70 -0.12 -20.41
C MET A 83 0.71 -0.67 -20.61
N CYS A 84 0.88 -1.96 -20.31
CA CYS A 84 2.10 -2.72 -20.58
C CYS A 84 1.73 -4.20 -20.63
N GLU A 85 2.64 -5.05 -21.12
CA GLU A 85 2.41 -6.49 -21.25
C GLU A 85 1.90 -7.13 -19.93
N LYS A 86 2.54 -6.79 -18.80
CA LYS A 86 2.14 -7.25 -17.47
C LYS A 86 0.70 -6.86 -17.11
N ASN A 87 0.34 -5.59 -17.30
CA ASN A 87 -0.97 -5.07 -16.92
C ASN A 87 -2.07 -5.53 -17.88
N LEU A 88 -1.75 -5.68 -19.17
CA LEU A 88 -2.65 -6.25 -20.17
C LEU A 88 -2.99 -7.71 -19.85
N ALA A 89 -2.00 -8.52 -19.51
CA ALA A 89 -2.22 -9.91 -19.10
C ALA A 89 -3.14 -9.99 -17.86
N TYR A 90 -3.06 -9.04 -16.94
CA TYR A 90 -3.96 -8.95 -15.79
C TYR A 90 -5.38 -8.50 -16.20
N ALA A 91 -5.49 -7.51 -17.09
CA ALA A 91 -6.78 -7.02 -17.60
C ALA A 91 -7.56 -8.13 -18.31
N GLN A 92 -6.91 -8.89 -19.19
CA GLN A 92 -7.52 -10.02 -19.90
C GLN A 92 -8.03 -11.12 -18.95
N LYS A 93 -7.28 -11.42 -17.89
CA LYS A 93 -7.72 -12.37 -16.84
C LYS A 93 -8.93 -11.86 -16.06
N SER A 94 -9.04 -10.55 -15.90
CA SER A 94 -10.15 -9.91 -15.20
C SER A 94 -11.41 -9.87 -16.06
N GLU A 95 -11.26 -9.71 -17.38
CA GLU A 95 -12.35 -9.70 -18.36
C GLU A 95 -12.91 -11.10 -18.65
N ASN A 96 -12.05 -12.09 -18.88
CA ASN A 96 -12.44 -13.44 -19.32
C ASN A 96 -12.94 -14.39 -18.19
N ARG A 97 -13.44 -13.86 -17.07
CA ARG A 97 -13.85 -14.69 -15.92
C ARG A 97 -15.38 -14.88 -15.89
N PRO A 98 -15.92 -16.07 -16.22
CA PRO A 98 -17.36 -16.30 -16.26
C PRO A 98 -17.94 -16.45 -14.83
N GLY A 99 -19.01 -15.70 -14.54
CA GLY A 99 -19.81 -15.83 -13.31
C GLY A 99 -19.68 -14.66 -12.32
N LYS A 100 -20.84 -14.11 -11.91
CA LYS A 100 -21.12 -13.07 -10.89
C LYS A 100 -19.91 -12.48 -10.16
N ARG A 101 -19.59 -11.22 -10.49
CA ARG A 101 -18.99 -10.18 -9.60
C ARG A 101 -18.02 -10.75 -8.54
N ARG A 102 -16.96 -11.42 -8.95
CA ARG A 102 -15.85 -11.76 -8.04
C ARG A 102 -14.69 -10.79 -8.26
N LEU A 103 -14.06 -10.42 -7.16
CA LEU A 103 -12.97 -9.43 -7.07
C LEU A 103 -11.86 -9.78 -8.08
N ALA A 104 -11.25 -8.73 -8.65
CA ALA A 104 -10.10 -8.87 -9.53
C ALA A 104 -8.98 -9.72 -8.87
N GLY A 105 -8.14 -10.39 -9.67
CA GLY A 105 -7.09 -11.26 -9.13
C GLY A 105 -6.19 -10.50 -8.14
N GLY A 106 -5.93 -11.06 -6.96
CA GLY A 106 -5.14 -10.37 -5.91
C GLY A 106 -5.92 -10.12 -4.62
N PHE A 107 -7.24 -10.33 -4.61
CA PHE A 107 -8.01 -10.42 -3.38
C PHE A 107 -8.27 -11.87 -2.98
N PRO A 108 -8.28 -12.20 -1.68
CA PRO A 108 -8.69 -13.51 -1.22
C PRO A 108 -10.12 -13.79 -1.69
N ALA A 109 -10.35 -15.01 -2.17
CA ALA A 109 -11.69 -15.48 -2.51
C ALA A 109 -12.50 -15.57 -1.20
N ARG A 110 -13.17 -14.49 -0.82
CA ARG A 110 -14.14 -14.55 0.26
C ARG A 110 -15.35 -15.34 -0.26
N GLY A 111 -15.62 -16.49 0.38
CA GLY A 111 -16.93 -17.13 0.24
C GLY A 111 -17.97 -16.12 0.72
N LEU A 112 -18.98 -15.87 -0.12
CA LEU A 112 -20.25 -15.34 0.34
C LEU A 112 -21.06 -16.49 0.92
#